data_AF-K0S4I9-F1
#
_entry.id   AF-K0S4I9-F1
#
_cell.length_a   1.000
_cell.length_b   1.000
_cell.length_c   1.000
_cell.angle_alpha   90.00
_cell.angle_beta   90.00
_cell.angle_gamma   90.00
#
_symmetry.space_group_name_H-M   'P 1'
#
loop_
_entity.id
_entity.type
_entity.pdbx_description
1 polymer ?
#
loop_
_entity_poly.entity_id
_entity_poly.type
_entity_poly.pdbx_seq_one_letter_code
_entity_poly.pdbx_strand_id
1 'polypeptide(L)'
;MSDPSIPDLVSSLLPPSAPATSRRFLRRWLLVPPPPDVAGAMSDLVSHLLRSDLPLPPGVASAPSLTGRVVSLISQRQASAAVYRDVVAALDAASTALREGDGEVVRPLLDVLRHDTGIAVSCPEDLAERLGEARREIDAVVVRGDGRDGADAISDHGDAVPPAFFERNEAIWRGRVRPSVLTESDHVRTAARALAEAVAEDFLGVPRGDGPGGDGDDRPARAAGRKNPVAQDVFNNILGLRDPTQALVIMGMETSKKDKAPTATGEDRGDG
;
A
#
# COMPACT_ATOMS: atom_id res chain seq x y z
N MET A 1 -0.19 7.43 -36.23
CA MET A 1 0.48 7.60 -37.53
C MET A 1 1.88 8.11 -37.23
N SER A 2 2.89 7.27 -37.38
CA SER A 2 4.29 7.66 -37.24
C SER A 2 4.96 7.22 -38.53
N ASP A 3 5.20 8.15 -39.44
CA ASP A 3 5.98 7.87 -40.64
C ASP A 3 7.45 7.73 -40.20
N PRO A 4 8.11 6.57 -40.41
CA PRO A 4 9.50 6.38 -39.98
C PRO A 4 10.49 7.31 -40.70
N SER A 5 10.07 8.02 -41.75
CA SER A 5 10.89 8.98 -42.49
C SER A 5 10.92 10.40 -41.90
N ILE A 6 9.99 10.75 -40.99
CA ILE A 6 9.93 12.09 -40.37
C ILE A 6 10.19 11.95 -38.86
N PRO A 7 11.33 12.46 -38.34
CA PRO A 7 11.62 12.43 -36.91
C PRO A 7 10.55 13.16 -36.10
N ASP A 8 10.03 12.51 -35.06
CA ASP A 8 9.11 13.14 -34.12
C ASP A 8 9.84 14.26 -33.35
N LEU A 9 9.43 15.50 -33.57
CA LEU A 9 10.05 16.69 -32.96
C LEU A 9 10.15 16.56 -31.43
N VAL A 10 9.13 15.97 -30.78
CA VAL A 10 9.13 15.73 -29.33
C VAL A 10 10.24 14.77 -28.91
N SER A 11 10.55 13.78 -29.75
CA SER A 11 11.62 12.82 -29.53
C SER A 11 13.01 13.40 -29.79
N SER A 12 13.11 14.47 -30.58
CA SER A 12 14.35 15.25 -30.74
C SER A 12 14.58 16.25 -29.60
N LEU A 13 13.51 16.81 -29.02
CA LEU A 13 13.59 17.82 -27.95
C LEU A 13 13.76 17.24 -26.54
N LEU A 14 13.27 16.02 -26.30
CA LEU A 14 13.31 15.38 -24.98
C LEU A 14 14.09 14.07 -25.01
N PRO A 15 14.94 13.80 -24.00
CA PRO A 15 15.67 12.54 -23.91
C PRO A 15 14.70 11.34 -23.80
N PRO A 16 15.13 10.13 -24.18
CA PRO A 16 14.29 8.93 -24.07
C PRO A 16 13.86 8.62 -22.63
N SER A 17 14.63 9.09 -21.62
CA SER A 17 14.30 8.99 -20.20
C SER A 17 13.25 10.00 -19.70
N ALA A 18 12.84 10.97 -20.54
CA ALA A 18 11.89 11.99 -20.12
C ALA A 18 10.53 11.38 -19.76
N PRO A 19 9.87 11.85 -18.67
CA PRO A 19 8.57 11.35 -18.26
C PRO A 19 7.52 11.46 -19.38
N ALA A 20 6.63 10.47 -19.45
CA ALA A 20 5.54 10.46 -20.44
C ALA A 20 4.66 11.71 -20.35
N THR A 21 4.48 12.25 -19.14
CA THR A 21 3.74 13.49 -18.88
C THR A 21 4.38 14.69 -19.58
N SER A 22 5.71 14.84 -19.52
CA SER A 22 6.45 15.92 -20.20
C SER A 22 6.31 15.84 -21.72
N ARG A 23 6.39 14.63 -22.29
CA ARG A 23 6.18 14.40 -23.73
C ARG A 23 4.77 14.76 -24.17
N ARG A 24 3.74 14.38 -23.39
CA ARG A 24 2.34 14.74 -23.67
C ARG A 24 2.10 16.24 -23.57
N PHE A 25 2.66 16.88 -22.54
CA PHE A 25 2.59 18.32 -22.36
C PHE A 25 3.17 19.07 -23.57
N LEU A 26 4.41 18.73 -23.96
CA LEU A 26 5.09 19.37 -25.08
C LEU A 26 4.35 19.13 -26.40
N ARG A 27 3.87 17.91 -26.66
CA ARG A 27 3.08 17.61 -27.86
C ARG A 27 1.81 18.44 -27.92
N ARG A 28 1.10 18.61 -26.79
CA ARG A 28 -0.11 19.43 -26.72
C ARG A 28 0.21 20.89 -27.07
N TRP A 29 1.26 21.44 -26.50
CA TRP A 29 1.66 22.83 -26.76
C TRP A 29 2.18 23.07 -28.18
N LEU A 30 2.82 22.08 -28.81
CA LEU A 30 3.22 22.18 -30.22
C LEU A 30 2.02 22.14 -31.18
N LEU A 31 0.96 21.40 -30.82
CA LEU A 31 -0.27 21.30 -31.62
C LEU A 31 -1.24 22.46 -31.36
N VAL A 32 -1.25 22.98 -30.14
CA VAL A 32 -2.10 24.10 -29.70
C VAL A 32 -1.20 25.05 -28.91
N PRO A 33 -0.55 26.01 -29.61
CA PRO A 33 0.41 26.91 -28.97
C PRO A 33 -0.30 27.82 -27.96
N PRO A 34 0.32 28.07 -26.80
CA PRO A 34 -0.23 28.98 -25.81
C PRO A 34 -0.11 30.45 -26.30
N PRO A 35 -0.86 31.38 -25.69
CA PRO A 35 -0.73 32.81 -25.94
C PRO A 35 0.69 33.36 -25.64
N PRO A 36 1.08 34.50 -26.23
CA PRO A 36 2.46 35.01 -26.16
C PRO A 36 2.98 35.28 -24.74
N ASP A 37 2.12 35.73 -23.84
CA ASP A 37 2.42 35.97 -22.43
C ASP A 37 2.77 34.66 -21.70
N VAL A 38 1.99 33.60 -21.90
CA VAL A 38 2.23 32.28 -21.31
C VAL A 38 3.48 31.61 -21.91
N ALA A 39 3.69 31.78 -23.22
CA ALA A 39 4.91 31.32 -23.88
C ALA A 39 6.15 32.06 -23.33
N GLY A 40 6.03 33.37 -23.09
CA GLY A 40 7.06 34.20 -22.45
C GLY A 40 7.40 33.70 -21.05
N ALA A 41 6.38 33.46 -20.22
CA ALA A 41 6.56 32.89 -18.88
C ALA A 41 7.32 31.55 -18.92
N MET A 42 6.94 30.63 -19.81
CA MET A 42 7.68 29.37 -19.98
C MET A 42 9.13 29.59 -20.43
N SER A 43 9.38 30.54 -21.34
CA SER A 43 10.73 30.89 -21.79
C SER A 43 11.59 31.43 -20.65
N ASP A 44 11.02 32.30 -19.82
CA ASP A 44 11.70 32.90 -18.66
C ASP A 44 12.04 31.81 -17.64
N LEU A 45 11.08 30.92 -17.35
CA LEU A 45 11.27 29.76 -16.48
C LEU A 45 12.42 28.87 -16.96
N VAL A 46 12.41 28.45 -18.23
CA VAL A 46 13.46 27.58 -18.78
C VAL A 46 14.80 28.31 -18.78
N SER A 47 14.82 29.58 -19.15
CA SER A 47 16.03 30.40 -19.14
C SER A 47 16.61 30.54 -17.73
N HIS A 48 15.77 30.68 -16.71
CA HIS A 48 16.19 30.74 -15.32
C HIS A 48 16.72 29.38 -14.84
N LEU A 49 16.01 28.29 -15.11
CA LEU A 49 16.43 26.94 -14.75
C LEU A 49 17.74 26.52 -15.44
N LEU A 50 18.02 27.00 -16.65
CA LEU A 50 19.28 26.74 -17.35
C LEU A 50 20.46 27.55 -16.80
N ARG A 51 20.20 28.70 -16.16
CA ARG A 51 21.21 29.59 -15.58
C ARG A 51 21.43 29.36 -14.08
N SER A 52 20.44 28.76 -13.41
CA SER A 52 20.46 28.55 -11.98
C SER A 52 21.16 27.23 -11.65
N ASP A 53 22.16 27.30 -10.77
CA ASP A 53 22.76 26.12 -10.14
C ASP A 53 21.95 25.65 -8.92
N LEU A 54 20.82 26.31 -8.60
CA LEU A 54 20.00 25.94 -7.47
C LEU A 54 19.26 24.63 -7.74
N PRO A 55 19.26 23.68 -6.79
CA PRO A 55 18.45 22.50 -6.90
C PRO A 55 16.97 22.88 -6.95
N LEU A 56 16.18 22.12 -7.71
CA LEU A 56 14.73 22.23 -7.66
C LEU A 56 14.23 22.05 -6.22
N PRO A 57 13.09 22.68 -5.84
CA PRO A 57 12.56 22.57 -4.50
C PRO A 57 12.47 21.09 -4.04
N PRO A 58 12.82 20.81 -2.78
CA PRO A 58 12.86 19.45 -2.28
C PRO A 58 11.49 18.78 -2.43
N GLY A 59 11.49 17.52 -2.85
CA GLY A 59 10.28 16.73 -3.03
C GLY A 59 9.64 16.82 -4.42
N VAL A 60 9.92 17.85 -5.23
CA VAL A 60 9.32 17.98 -6.58
C VAL A 60 9.77 16.84 -7.51
N ALA A 61 11.05 16.46 -7.45
CA ALA A 61 11.59 15.38 -8.27
C ALA A 61 11.12 13.98 -7.83
N SER A 62 10.81 13.80 -6.55
CA SER A 62 10.34 12.53 -5.98
C SER A 62 8.81 12.44 -5.89
N ALA A 63 8.10 13.52 -6.20
CA ALA A 63 6.65 13.55 -6.16
C ALA A 63 6.08 12.55 -7.19
N PRO A 64 5.07 11.74 -6.80
CA PRO A 64 4.43 10.85 -7.74
C PRO A 64 3.74 11.65 -8.86
N SER A 65 3.92 11.22 -10.11
CA SER A 65 3.25 11.86 -11.24
C SER A 65 1.77 11.53 -11.20
N LEU A 66 0.94 12.49 -10.78
CA LEU A 66 -0.51 12.35 -10.85
C LEU A 66 -0.95 12.39 -12.31
N THR A 67 -1.31 11.23 -12.84
CA THR A 67 -1.81 11.10 -14.21
C THR A 67 -3.33 11.29 -14.26
N GLY A 68 -3.89 11.51 -15.45
CA GLY A 68 -5.36 11.58 -15.64
C GLY A 68 -6.12 10.35 -15.13
N ARG A 69 -5.44 9.20 -14.97
CA ARG A 69 -6.02 8.01 -14.34
C ARG A 69 -6.41 8.26 -12.88
N VAL A 70 -5.60 8.99 -12.13
CA VAL A 70 -5.88 9.31 -10.72
C VAL A 70 -7.18 10.12 -10.61
N VAL A 71 -7.33 11.14 -11.46
CA VAL A 71 -8.56 11.95 -11.54
C VAL A 71 -9.77 11.07 -11.89
N SER A 72 -9.64 10.18 -12.87
CA SER A 72 -10.69 9.22 -13.24
C SER A 72 -11.10 8.34 -12.05
N LEU A 73 -10.12 7.74 -11.35
CA LEU A 73 -10.38 6.87 -10.20
C LEU A 73 -11.10 7.61 -9.07
N ILE A 74 -10.70 8.85 -8.79
CA ILE A 74 -11.36 9.68 -7.78
C ILE A 74 -12.80 10.00 -8.21
N SER A 75 -13.01 10.43 -9.46
CA SER A 75 -14.34 10.77 -9.98
C SER A 75 -15.30 9.57 -9.99
N GLN A 76 -14.78 8.36 -10.23
CA GLN A 76 -15.54 7.10 -10.24
C GLN A 76 -15.70 6.49 -8.83
N ARG A 77 -15.14 7.12 -7.79
CA ARG A 77 -15.12 6.61 -6.41
C ARG A 77 -14.45 5.23 -6.29
N GLN A 78 -13.45 4.97 -7.13
CA GLN A 78 -12.67 3.73 -7.17
C GLN A 78 -11.21 3.93 -6.71
N ALA A 79 -10.87 5.14 -6.23
CA ALA A 79 -9.54 5.41 -5.71
C ALA A 79 -9.30 4.66 -4.39
N SER A 80 -8.18 3.94 -4.31
CA SER A 80 -7.75 3.26 -3.09
C SER A 80 -7.00 4.20 -2.15
N ALA A 81 -6.84 3.80 -0.89
CA ALA A 81 -6.01 4.54 0.08
C ALA A 81 -4.58 4.80 -0.43
N ALA A 82 -4.01 3.90 -1.23
CA ALA A 82 -2.69 4.10 -1.84
C ALA A 82 -2.70 5.28 -2.82
N VAL A 83 -3.72 5.40 -3.67
CA VAL A 83 -3.89 6.53 -4.60
C VAL A 83 -4.01 7.84 -3.83
N TYR A 84 -4.77 7.87 -2.75
CA TYR A 84 -4.89 9.06 -1.91
C TYR A 84 -3.58 9.45 -1.20
N ARG A 85 -2.76 8.47 -0.79
CA ARG A 85 -1.41 8.74 -0.27
C ARG A 85 -0.50 9.35 -1.35
N ASP A 86 -0.57 8.86 -2.58
CA ASP A 86 0.19 9.46 -3.68
C ASP A 86 -0.27 10.90 -3.97
N VAL A 87 -1.59 11.15 -3.94
CA VAL A 87 -2.14 12.50 -4.08
C VAL A 87 -1.60 13.40 -2.97
N VAL A 88 -1.65 12.95 -1.72
CA VAL A 88 -1.12 13.70 -0.57
C VAL A 88 0.37 14.02 -0.72
N ALA A 89 1.19 13.05 -1.14
CA ALA A 89 2.62 13.27 -1.36
C ALA A 89 2.87 14.33 -2.45
N ALA A 90 2.09 14.30 -3.53
CA ALA A 90 2.15 15.32 -4.57
C ALA A 90 1.66 16.69 -4.10
N LEU A 91 0.59 16.75 -3.28
CA LEU A 91 0.11 17.99 -2.66
C LEU A 91 1.17 18.59 -1.73
N ASP A 92 1.83 17.78 -0.91
CA ASP A 92 2.91 18.24 -0.02
C ASP A 92 4.09 18.79 -0.82
N ALA A 93 4.56 18.06 -1.84
CA ALA A 93 5.64 18.54 -2.71
C ALA A 93 5.29 19.85 -3.42
N ALA A 94 4.06 19.98 -3.95
CA ALA A 94 3.59 21.21 -4.58
C ALA A 94 3.48 22.37 -3.56
N SER A 95 2.99 22.08 -2.36
CA SER A 95 2.85 23.08 -1.29
C SER A 95 4.22 23.58 -0.81
N THR A 96 5.22 22.70 -0.69
CA THR A 96 6.61 23.07 -0.41
C THR A 96 7.19 23.90 -1.54
N ALA A 97 7.01 23.50 -2.81
CA ALA A 97 7.49 24.25 -3.95
C ALA A 97 6.89 25.66 -4.04
N LEU A 98 5.62 25.85 -3.66
CA LEU A 98 4.98 27.17 -3.64
C LEU A 98 5.47 28.08 -2.51
N ARG A 99 5.83 27.51 -1.34
CA ARG A 99 6.24 28.30 -0.17
C ARG A 99 7.74 28.58 -0.10
N GLU A 100 8.55 27.61 -0.52
CA GLU A 100 10.01 27.64 -0.39
C GLU A 100 10.70 27.81 -1.75
N GLY A 101 9.94 27.71 -2.84
CA GLY A 101 10.50 27.87 -4.18
C GLY A 101 10.89 29.30 -4.50
N ASP A 102 11.87 29.43 -5.39
CA ASP A 102 12.29 30.71 -5.95
C ASP A 102 11.12 31.38 -6.68
N GLY A 103 10.86 32.66 -6.38
CA GLY A 103 9.79 33.44 -7.01
C GLY A 103 9.92 33.52 -8.53
N GLU A 104 11.15 33.51 -9.06
CA GLU A 104 11.44 33.48 -10.50
C GLU A 104 11.05 32.14 -11.16
N VAL A 105 10.90 31.07 -10.37
CA VAL A 105 10.41 29.76 -10.82
C VAL A 105 8.90 29.64 -10.59
N VAL A 106 8.44 30.00 -9.40
CA VAL A 106 7.05 29.82 -8.95
C VAL A 106 6.10 30.67 -9.78
N ARG A 107 6.43 31.94 -10.03
CA ARG A 107 5.52 32.87 -10.72
C ARG A 107 5.25 32.46 -12.17
N PRO A 108 6.25 32.16 -13.02
CA PRO A 108 5.98 31.62 -14.34
C PRO A 108 5.20 30.31 -14.36
N LEU A 109 5.46 29.40 -13.39
CA LEU A 109 4.71 28.16 -13.26
C LEU A 109 3.22 28.42 -12.95
N LEU A 110 2.91 29.42 -12.14
CA LEU A 110 1.53 29.82 -11.88
C LEU A 110 0.84 30.35 -13.14
N ASP A 111 1.52 31.15 -13.96
CA ASP A 111 0.93 31.65 -15.21
C ASP A 111 0.65 30.53 -16.21
N VAL A 112 1.57 29.57 -16.33
CA VAL A 112 1.37 28.33 -17.11
C VAL A 112 0.20 27.51 -16.56
N LEU A 113 0.12 27.33 -15.24
CA LEU A 113 -0.94 26.55 -14.60
C LEU A 113 -2.32 27.20 -14.76
N ARG A 114 -2.41 28.52 -14.65
CA ARG A 114 -3.66 29.28 -14.88
C ARG A 114 -4.17 29.08 -16.30
N HIS A 115 -3.28 29.13 -17.27
CA HIS A 115 -3.63 28.88 -18.67
C HIS A 115 -4.13 27.45 -18.89
N ASP A 116 -3.40 26.46 -18.37
CA ASP A 116 -3.70 25.05 -18.59
C ASP A 116 -4.95 24.56 -17.86
N THR A 117 -5.22 25.09 -16.66
CA THR A 117 -6.33 24.63 -15.80
C THR A 117 -7.56 25.51 -15.89
N GLY A 118 -7.42 26.77 -16.34
CA GLY A 118 -8.46 27.79 -16.26
C GLY A 118 -8.78 28.24 -14.83
N ILE A 119 -8.05 27.76 -13.82
CA ILE A 119 -8.27 28.14 -12.42
C ILE A 119 -7.59 29.48 -12.15
N ALA A 120 -8.37 30.45 -11.67
CA ALA A 120 -7.84 31.73 -11.21
C ALA A 120 -7.07 31.51 -9.89
N VAL A 121 -5.75 31.43 -10.00
CA VAL A 121 -4.82 31.47 -8.87
C VAL A 121 -4.04 32.78 -8.96
N SER A 122 -4.24 33.68 -8.02
CA SER A 122 -3.63 35.03 -8.06
C SER A 122 -2.33 35.11 -7.27
N CYS A 123 -2.17 34.28 -6.23
CA CYS A 123 -0.96 34.23 -5.42
C CYS A 123 -0.57 32.77 -5.05
N PRO A 124 0.73 32.52 -4.84
CA PRO A 124 1.22 31.21 -4.38
C PRO A 124 0.60 30.76 -3.06
N GLU A 125 0.36 31.69 -2.14
CA GLU A 125 -0.10 31.42 -0.78
C GLU A 125 -1.53 30.85 -0.78
N ASP A 126 -2.44 31.44 -1.56
CA ASP A 126 -3.82 30.98 -1.70
C ASP A 126 -3.87 29.54 -2.25
N LEU A 127 -3.03 29.24 -3.25
CA LEU A 127 -2.96 27.88 -3.78
C LEU A 127 -2.39 26.93 -2.73
N ALA A 128 -1.32 27.32 -2.03
CA ALA A 128 -0.72 26.50 -0.99
C ALA A 128 -1.69 26.23 0.18
N GLU A 129 -2.59 27.17 0.50
CA GLU A 129 -3.67 26.99 1.47
C GLU A 129 -4.71 25.98 0.95
N ARG A 130 -5.21 26.14 -0.27
CA ARG A 130 -6.16 25.19 -0.88
C ARG A 130 -5.60 23.76 -0.98
N LEU A 131 -4.32 23.62 -1.33
CA LEU A 131 -3.64 22.31 -1.31
C LEU A 131 -3.58 21.76 0.12
N GLY A 132 -3.37 22.61 1.11
CA GLY A 132 -3.38 22.26 2.53
C GLY A 132 -4.76 21.81 3.03
N GLU A 133 -5.84 22.46 2.58
CA GLU A 133 -7.21 22.04 2.87
C GLU A 133 -7.52 20.67 2.28
N ALA A 134 -7.27 20.48 0.97
CA ALA A 134 -7.46 19.20 0.31
C ALA A 134 -6.68 18.07 1.00
N ARG A 135 -5.47 18.37 1.44
CA ARG A 135 -4.64 17.44 2.21
C ARG A 135 -5.27 17.09 3.56
N ARG A 136 -5.77 18.06 4.32
CA ARG A 136 -6.44 17.82 5.62
C ARG A 136 -7.66 16.93 5.46
N GLU A 137 -8.46 17.15 4.42
CA GLU A 137 -9.64 16.32 4.11
C GLU A 137 -9.24 14.86 3.82
N ILE A 138 -8.17 14.64 3.04
CA ILE A 138 -7.67 13.29 2.79
C ILE A 138 -7.12 12.67 4.07
N ASP A 139 -6.33 13.41 4.86
CA ASP A 139 -5.72 12.93 6.10
C ASP A 139 -6.73 12.65 7.22
N ALA A 140 -7.91 13.27 7.16
CA ALA A 140 -9.02 12.96 8.07
C ALA A 140 -9.55 11.53 7.85
N VAL A 141 -9.32 10.96 6.66
CA VAL A 141 -9.82 9.62 6.28
C VAL A 141 -8.69 8.62 6.15
N VAL A 142 -7.57 8.98 5.54
CA VAL A 142 -6.48 8.06 5.18
C VAL A 142 -5.33 8.14 6.18
N VAL A 143 -4.77 6.98 6.53
CA VAL A 143 -3.61 6.89 7.44
C VAL A 143 -2.30 7.03 6.65
N ARG A 144 -1.41 7.91 7.12
CA ARG A 144 -0.05 8.10 6.61
C ARG A 144 0.93 7.17 7.35
N GLY A 145 0.91 5.89 7.00
CA GLY A 145 1.78 4.87 7.61
C GLY A 145 1.34 3.46 7.23
N ASP A 146 2.09 2.46 7.69
CA ASP A 146 1.70 1.06 7.54
C ASP A 146 0.58 0.64 8.50
N GLY A 147 0.22 1.48 9.47
CA GLY A 147 -0.99 1.33 10.29
C GLY A 147 -1.03 0.03 11.09
N ARG A 148 0.11 -0.67 11.21
CA ARG A 148 0.23 -1.95 11.90
C ARG A 148 0.43 -1.79 13.40
N ASP A 149 0.68 -0.57 13.88
CA ASP A 149 0.91 -0.31 15.29
C ASP A 149 -0.41 -0.20 16.08
N GLY A 150 -0.71 -1.30 16.78
CA GLY A 150 -1.35 -1.34 18.09
C GLY A 150 -2.87 -1.26 18.17
N ALA A 151 -3.52 -0.30 17.50
CA ALA A 151 -4.95 -0.02 17.74
C ALA A 151 -5.89 -0.57 16.66
N ASP A 152 -5.49 -0.53 15.39
CA ASP A 152 -6.28 -0.98 14.23
C ASP A 152 -5.57 -2.13 13.48
N ALA A 153 -4.97 -3.04 14.23
CA ALA A 153 -4.38 -4.25 13.69
C ALA A 153 -5.46 -5.25 13.24
N ILE A 154 -5.10 -6.11 12.30
CA ILE A 154 -5.92 -7.25 11.86
C ILE A 154 -6.22 -8.14 13.07
N SER A 155 -7.47 -8.59 13.18
CA SER A 155 -7.91 -9.49 14.24
C SER A 155 -7.04 -10.76 14.25
N ASP A 156 -6.56 -11.13 15.43
CA ASP A 156 -5.83 -12.36 15.68
C ASP A 156 -6.46 -13.07 16.88
N HIS A 157 -6.93 -14.30 16.64
CA HIS A 157 -7.56 -15.14 17.64
C HIS A 157 -6.87 -16.50 17.75
N GLY A 158 -5.58 -16.57 17.40
CA GLY A 158 -4.75 -17.77 17.50
C GLY A 158 -5.26 -18.91 16.61
N ASP A 159 -5.18 -20.14 17.11
CA ASP A 159 -5.45 -21.35 16.32
C ASP A 159 -6.94 -21.62 16.04
N ALA A 160 -7.85 -20.82 16.62
CA ALA A 160 -9.30 -21.01 16.43
C ALA A 160 -9.73 -20.69 14.99
N VAL A 161 -9.15 -19.64 14.38
CA VAL A 161 -9.48 -19.23 13.01
C VAL A 161 -8.18 -18.95 12.26
N PRO A 162 -7.97 -19.51 11.04
CA PRO A 162 -6.77 -19.27 10.28
C PRO A 162 -6.53 -17.76 10.04
N PRO A 163 -5.32 -17.23 10.28
CA PRO A 163 -5.01 -15.80 10.09
C PRO A 163 -5.36 -15.29 8.69
N ALA A 164 -5.21 -16.13 7.67
CA ALA A 164 -5.56 -15.83 6.28
C ALA A 164 -7.04 -15.41 6.10
N PHE A 165 -7.95 -15.85 6.98
CA PHE A 165 -9.34 -15.41 6.96
C PHE A 165 -9.45 -13.93 7.34
N PHE A 166 -8.84 -13.52 8.46
CA PHE A 166 -8.89 -12.12 8.90
C PHE A 166 -8.07 -11.22 7.97
N GLU A 167 -6.91 -11.68 7.48
CA GLU A 167 -6.13 -10.94 6.48
C GLU A 167 -6.96 -10.62 5.23
N ARG A 168 -7.67 -11.62 4.69
CA ARG A 168 -8.48 -11.41 3.47
C ARG A 168 -9.62 -10.39 3.67
N ASN A 169 -10.22 -10.36 4.86
CA ASN A 169 -11.39 -9.53 5.14
C ASN A 169 -11.04 -8.14 5.70
N GLU A 170 -9.94 -8.02 6.44
CA GLU A 170 -9.62 -6.81 7.21
C GLU A 170 -8.44 -6.02 6.61
N ALA A 171 -7.47 -6.68 5.96
CA ALA A 171 -6.25 -6.02 5.46
C ALA A 171 -6.52 -4.99 4.34
N ILE A 172 -7.71 -5.03 3.72
CA ILE A 172 -8.07 -4.08 2.67
C ILE A 172 -8.34 -2.67 3.22
N TRP A 173 -8.74 -2.55 4.49
CA TRP A 173 -9.16 -1.29 5.11
C TRP A 173 -8.43 -0.97 6.43
N ARG A 174 -8.07 -1.98 7.24
CA ARG A 174 -7.34 -1.78 8.49
C ARG A 174 -5.96 -1.17 8.28
N GLY A 175 -5.61 -0.22 9.14
CA GLY A 175 -4.35 0.53 9.05
C GLY A 175 -4.24 1.44 7.81
N ARG A 176 -5.27 1.49 6.96
CA ARG A 176 -5.29 2.32 5.74
C ARG A 176 -6.28 3.47 5.86
N VAL A 177 -7.40 3.24 6.53
CA VAL A 177 -8.45 4.22 6.79
C VAL A 177 -8.56 4.44 8.30
N ARG A 178 -8.84 5.66 8.74
CA ARG A 178 -9.00 5.97 10.15
C ARG A 178 -10.24 5.28 10.71
N PRO A 179 -10.14 4.60 11.87
CA PRO A 179 -11.29 3.96 12.50
C PRO A 179 -12.45 4.92 12.80
N SER A 180 -12.16 6.18 13.11
CA SER A 180 -13.17 7.22 13.39
C SER A 180 -14.15 7.47 12.24
N VAL A 181 -13.79 7.12 11.00
CA VAL A 181 -14.65 7.26 9.82
C VAL A 181 -15.45 5.97 9.55
N LEU A 182 -15.02 4.85 10.12
CA LEU A 182 -15.65 3.55 9.94
C LEU A 182 -16.65 3.31 11.09
N THR A 183 -17.89 3.73 10.89
CA THR A 183 -18.96 3.63 11.90
C THR A 183 -19.21 2.21 12.43
N GLU A 184 -18.83 1.18 11.67
CA GLU A 184 -19.02 -0.23 12.02
C GLU A 184 -17.70 -0.98 12.31
N SER A 185 -16.57 -0.28 12.46
CA SER A 185 -15.28 -0.95 12.70
C SER A 185 -15.27 -1.80 13.97
N ASP A 186 -16.01 -1.34 14.99
CA ASP A 186 -16.12 -2.04 16.28
C ASP A 186 -16.97 -3.32 16.16
N HIS A 187 -17.99 -3.32 15.30
CA HIS A 187 -18.79 -4.51 15.01
C HIS A 187 -17.94 -5.62 14.39
N VAL A 188 -16.96 -5.27 13.54
CA VAL A 188 -16.07 -6.27 12.94
C VAL A 188 -15.24 -6.97 14.02
N ARG A 189 -14.73 -6.23 15.01
CA ARG A 189 -13.95 -6.81 16.11
C ARG A 189 -14.82 -7.74 16.97
N THR A 190 -16.03 -7.31 17.31
CA THR A 190 -16.98 -8.15 18.06
C THR A 190 -17.38 -9.40 17.28
N ALA A 191 -17.62 -9.28 15.97
CA ALA A 191 -17.96 -10.39 15.11
C ALA A 191 -16.78 -11.37 14.93
N ALA A 192 -15.54 -10.87 14.78
CA ALA A 192 -14.34 -11.70 14.70
C ALA A 192 -14.14 -12.52 15.98
N ARG A 193 -14.34 -11.90 17.15
CA ARG A 193 -14.32 -12.59 18.44
C ARG A 193 -15.41 -13.65 18.55
N ALA A 194 -16.65 -13.30 18.23
CA ALA A 194 -17.78 -14.23 18.29
C ALA A 194 -17.58 -15.43 17.35
N LEU A 195 -17.01 -15.21 16.16
CA LEU A 195 -16.62 -16.26 15.23
C LEU A 195 -15.56 -17.17 15.85
N ALA A 196 -14.50 -16.61 16.43
CA ALA A 196 -13.43 -17.39 17.03
C ALA A 196 -13.92 -18.22 18.22
N GLU A 197 -14.79 -17.66 19.07
CA GLU A 197 -15.43 -18.38 20.18
C GLU A 197 -16.30 -19.54 19.68
N ALA A 198 -17.14 -19.30 18.67
CA ALA A 198 -17.98 -20.34 18.08
C ALA A 198 -17.15 -21.47 17.45
N VAL A 199 -16.07 -21.14 16.72
CA VAL A 199 -15.19 -22.16 16.14
C VAL A 199 -14.42 -22.94 17.22
N ALA A 200 -13.97 -22.26 18.29
CA ALA A 200 -13.30 -22.93 19.40
C ALA A 200 -14.25 -23.88 20.16
N GLU A 201 -15.52 -23.50 20.34
CA GLU A 201 -16.54 -24.37 20.93
C GLU A 201 -16.85 -25.57 20.02
N ASP A 202 -17.19 -25.29 18.76
CA ASP A 202 -17.68 -26.28 17.79
C ASP A 202 -16.60 -27.22 17.25
N PHE A 203 -15.31 -26.86 17.33
CA PHE A 203 -14.22 -27.68 16.76
C PHE A 203 -13.12 -28.02 17.77
N LEU A 204 -12.87 -27.17 18.77
CA LEU A 204 -11.81 -27.38 19.78
C LEU A 204 -12.34 -27.80 21.15
N GLY A 205 -13.66 -27.70 21.39
CA GLY A 205 -14.30 -28.09 22.65
C GLY A 205 -13.94 -27.19 23.83
N VAL A 206 -13.57 -25.93 23.59
CA VAL A 206 -13.29 -24.94 24.64
C VAL A 206 -14.63 -24.35 25.13
N PRO A 207 -14.98 -24.46 26.44
CA PRO A 207 -16.23 -23.90 26.96
C PRO A 207 -16.23 -22.36 26.95
N ARG A 208 -17.39 -21.73 26.73
CA ARG A 208 -17.58 -20.29 26.98
C ARG A 208 -17.25 -19.96 28.43
N GLY A 209 -16.33 -19.02 28.64
CA GLY A 209 -15.97 -18.51 29.97
C GLY A 209 -17.06 -17.62 30.55
N ASP A 210 -18.20 -18.20 30.93
CA ASP A 210 -19.27 -17.49 31.64
C ASP A 210 -19.02 -17.57 33.15
N GLY A 211 -18.16 -16.67 33.65
CA GLY A 211 -17.93 -16.46 35.07
C GLY A 211 -17.79 -14.97 35.40
N PRO A 212 -18.56 -14.41 36.34
CA PRO A 212 -18.43 -13.00 36.70
C PRO A 212 -17.25 -12.82 37.65
N GLY A 213 -16.15 -12.26 37.13
CA GLY A 213 -15.00 -11.81 37.92
C GLY A 213 -13.71 -12.55 37.59
N GLY A 214 -12.83 -11.89 36.85
CA GLY A 214 -11.49 -12.38 36.53
C GLY A 214 -10.69 -11.31 35.82
N ASP A 215 -10.05 -10.46 36.60
CA ASP A 215 -8.98 -9.57 36.14
C ASP A 215 -7.80 -10.43 35.64
N GLY A 216 -7.28 -10.10 34.45
CA GLY A 216 -5.90 -10.37 34.08
C GLY A 216 -5.58 -11.74 33.45
N ASP A 217 -5.18 -11.68 32.17
CA ASP A 217 -4.21 -12.58 31.53
C ASP A 217 -4.65 -14.04 31.25
N ASP A 218 -5.79 -14.22 30.57
CA ASP A 218 -6.19 -15.54 30.06
C ASP A 218 -5.69 -15.77 28.62
N ARG A 219 -4.42 -16.18 28.51
CA ARG A 219 -4.02 -17.04 27.37
C ARG A 219 -4.86 -18.32 27.45
N PRO A 220 -5.39 -18.85 26.34
CA PRO A 220 -6.18 -20.08 26.38
C PRO A 220 -5.29 -21.22 26.89
N ALA A 221 -5.52 -21.62 28.15
CA ALA A 221 -4.90 -22.78 28.75
C ALA A 221 -5.22 -23.99 27.88
N ARG A 222 -4.18 -24.72 27.49
CA ARG A 222 -4.23 -25.97 26.71
C ARG A 222 -5.31 -26.90 27.25
N ALA A 223 -6.50 -26.87 26.62
CA ALA A 223 -7.54 -27.88 26.81
C ALA A 223 -7.14 -29.16 26.06
N ALA A 224 -6.10 -29.83 26.55
CA ALA A 224 -5.75 -31.17 26.11
C ALA A 224 -6.80 -32.15 26.65
N GLY A 225 -7.78 -32.56 25.84
CA GLY A 225 -8.57 -33.74 26.22
C GLY A 225 -9.86 -34.04 25.46
N ARG A 226 -10.54 -33.08 24.84
CA ARG A 226 -11.82 -33.36 24.15
C ARG A 226 -11.66 -33.15 22.65
N LYS A 227 -11.26 -34.20 21.95
CA LYS A 227 -11.23 -34.22 20.48
C LYS A 227 -12.67 -34.18 19.98
N ASN A 228 -13.03 -33.12 19.27
CA ASN A 228 -14.33 -33.01 18.64
C ASN A 228 -14.42 -34.04 17.48
N PRO A 229 -15.45 -34.91 17.45
CA PRO A 229 -15.56 -35.95 16.42
C PRO A 229 -15.64 -35.37 15.00
N VAL A 230 -16.21 -34.18 14.83
CA VAL A 230 -16.31 -33.50 13.52
C VAL A 230 -14.95 -32.96 13.08
N ALA A 231 -14.19 -32.34 13.99
CA ALA A 231 -12.83 -31.89 13.69
C ALA A 231 -11.92 -33.07 13.32
N GLN A 232 -12.09 -34.21 14.00
CA GLN A 232 -11.33 -35.42 13.72
C GLN A 232 -11.70 -36.04 12.37
N ASP A 233 -12.97 -36.06 11.98
CA ASP A 233 -13.41 -36.52 10.66
C ASP A 233 -12.96 -35.58 9.54
N VAL A 234 -13.00 -34.26 9.73
CA VAL A 234 -12.46 -33.29 8.75
C VAL A 234 -10.95 -33.46 8.58
N PHE A 235 -10.20 -33.62 9.67
CA PHE A 235 -8.77 -33.90 9.61
C PHE A 235 -8.47 -35.24 8.91
N ASN A 236 -9.21 -36.29 9.24
CA ASN A 236 -9.06 -37.61 8.62
C ASN A 236 -9.37 -37.55 7.11
N ASN A 237 -10.37 -36.78 6.69
CA ASN A 237 -10.71 -36.61 5.28
C ASN A 237 -9.67 -35.76 4.53
N ILE A 238 -9.13 -34.70 5.14
CA ILE A 238 -8.06 -33.89 4.53
C ILE A 238 -6.77 -34.69 4.37
N LEU A 239 -6.42 -35.51 5.36
CA LEU A 239 -5.29 -36.45 5.29
C LEU A 239 -5.52 -37.59 4.31
N GLY A 240 -6.76 -38.04 4.15
CA GLY A 240 -7.16 -39.05 3.16
C GLY A 240 -7.16 -38.55 1.71
N LEU A 241 -7.25 -37.24 1.49
CA LEU A 241 -7.30 -36.62 0.15
C LEU A 241 -5.93 -36.17 -0.38
N ARG A 242 -4.90 -36.09 0.46
CA ARG A 242 -3.56 -35.68 0.03
C ARG A 242 -2.57 -36.84 0.17
N ASP A 243 -1.98 -37.22 -0.95
CA ASP A 243 -0.82 -38.10 -1.05
C ASP A 243 0.19 -37.75 0.07
N PRO A 244 0.57 -38.70 0.96
CA PRO A 244 1.30 -38.43 2.20
C PRO A 244 2.64 -37.70 2.01
N THR A 245 3.17 -37.70 0.80
CA THR A 245 4.40 -37.01 0.40
C THR A 245 4.27 -35.48 0.36
N GLN A 246 3.07 -34.93 0.17
CA GLN A 246 2.86 -33.46 0.13
C GLN A 246 2.59 -32.83 1.51
N ALA A 247 2.13 -33.62 2.49
CA ALA A 247 1.82 -33.12 3.84
C ALA A 247 3.09 -32.69 4.62
N LEU A 248 4.22 -33.36 4.37
CA LEU A 248 5.52 -33.03 5.00
C LEU A 248 6.11 -31.70 4.53
N VAL A 249 5.81 -31.28 3.29
CA VAL A 249 6.33 -30.01 2.72
C VAL A 249 5.55 -28.80 3.24
N ILE A 250 4.23 -28.94 3.43
CA ILE A 250 3.37 -27.84 3.92
C ILE A 250 3.55 -27.60 5.42
N MET A 251 3.94 -28.62 6.20
CA MET A 251 4.20 -28.49 7.64
C MET A 251 5.62 -27.98 7.98
N GLY A 252 6.45 -27.62 7.00
CA GLY A 252 7.74 -26.96 7.24
C GLY A 252 8.74 -27.75 8.09
N MET A 253 8.59 -29.08 8.18
CA MET A 253 9.52 -29.93 8.94
C MET A 253 10.60 -30.46 8.00
N GLU A 254 11.81 -29.86 8.06
CA GLU A 254 12.98 -30.37 7.35
C GLU A 254 13.27 -31.81 7.78
N THR A 255 13.40 -32.72 6.81
CA THR A 255 13.76 -34.11 7.08
C THR A 255 15.24 -34.18 7.47
N SER A 256 15.52 -34.18 8.77
CA SER A 256 16.83 -34.58 9.30
C SER A 256 17.05 -36.07 9.02
N LYS A 257 17.81 -36.37 7.97
CA LYS A 257 18.39 -37.70 7.72
C LYS A 257 19.45 -37.95 8.80
N LYS A 258 19.13 -38.82 9.76
CA LYS A 258 20.09 -39.26 10.78
C LYS A 258 20.96 -40.36 10.19
N ASP A 259 22.23 -40.05 9.95
CA ASP A 259 23.25 -41.01 9.55
C ASP A 259 23.36 -42.14 10.59
N LYS A 260 23.24 -43.38 10.10
CA LYS A 260 23.40 -44.60 10.89
C LYS A 260 24.88 -45.00 10.81
N ALA A 261 25.63 -44.70 11.86
CA ALA A 261 26.96 -45.27 12.07
C ALA A 261 26.87 -46.80 12.25
N PRO A 262 27.78 -47.60 11.68
CA PRO A 262 27.80 -49.04 11.88
C PRO A 262 28.53 -49.42 13.18
N THR A 263 27.84 -50.17 14.03
CA THR A 263 28.39 -50.88 15.19
C THR A 263 29.27 -52.06 14.76
N ALA A 264 30.47 -52.09 15.31
CA ALA A 264 31.40 -53.22 15.23
C ALA A 264 30.96 -54.36 16.16
N THR A 265 30.98 -55.58 15.66
CA THR A 265 31.18 -56.81 16.43
C THR A 265 32.10 -57.70 15.61
N GLY A 266 33.32 -57.88 16.11
CA GLY A 266 34.26 -58.85 15.57
C GLY A 266 33.91 -60.27 15.98
N GLU A 267 34.33 -61.21 15.15
CA GLU A 267 34.75 -62.52 15.62
C GLU A 267 35.84 -63.05 14.69
N ASP A 268 36.72 -63.79 15.34
CA ASP A 268 38.10 -64.13 15.07
C ASP A 268 38.22 -65.50 14.36
N ARG A 269 39.46 -65.84 13.93
CA ARG A 269 39.97 -67.12 13.37
C ARG A 269 39.93 -67.24 11.84
N GLY A 270 40.99 -67.62 11.13
CA GLY A 270 42.33 -68.08 11.50
C GLY A 270 42.94 -68.83 10.31
N ASP A 271 44.24 -68.62 10.10
CA ASP A 271 45.28 -69.41 9.41
C ASP A 271 45.02 -70.16 8.09
N GLY A 272 45.95 -69.95 7.15
CA GLY A 272 46.24 -70.85 6.03
C GLY A 272 46.67 -70.16 4.75
#